data_AF-A0A2V6WMS4-F1
#
_entry.id   AF-A0A2V6WMS4-F1
#
_cell.length_a   1.000
_cell.length_b   1.000
_cell.length_c   1.000
_cell.angle_alpha   90.00
_cell.angle_beta   90.00
_cell.angle_gamma   90.00
#
_symmetry.space_group_name_H-M   'P 1'
#
loop_
_entity.id
_entity.type
_entity.pdbx_description
1 polymer ?
#
loop_
_entity_poly.entity_id
_entity_poly.type
_entity_poly.pdbx_seq_one_letter_code
_entity_poly.pdbx_strand_id
1 'polypeptide(L)'
;MIAVMRSDRVISTIDFHTAGIGMRLLTSGLGKLPGATIGEKRRFFQEHHEDLRTGLCLEPRGHRSLLIAVMTEPVTPGAHFGLFFIYPGGY
;
A
#
# COMPACT_ATOMS: atom_id res chain seq x y z
N MET A 1 15.92 21.10 19.27
CA MET A 1 14.52 20.63 19.29
C MET A 1 14.27 19.81 18.04
N ILE A 2 14.04 18.51 18.15
CA ILE A 2 13.63 17.69 17.00
C ILE A 2 12.15 17.95 16.79
N ALA A 3 11.78 18.51 15.63
CA ALA A 3 10.39 18.71 15.28
C ALA A 3 9.72 17.32 15.15
N VAL A 4 8.78 17.03 16.04
CA VAL A 4 7.95 15.83 15.92
C VAL A 4 6.93 16.13 14.83
N MET A 5 7.00 15.39 13.72
CA MET A 5 5.91 15.39 12.73
C MET A 5 4.63 14.96 13.46
N ARG A 6 3.65 15.88 13.56
CA ARG A 6 2.30 15.56 14.02
C ARG A 6 1.42 15.41 12.79
N SER A 7 0.95 14.20 12.54
CA SER A 7 0.05 13.87 11.44
C SER A 7 -0.99 12.90 11.96
N ASP A 8 -2.26 13.10 11.59
CA ASP A 8 -3.36 12.22 12.01
C ASP A 8 -3.26 10.83 11.39
N ARG A 9 -2.50 10.72 10.29
CA ARG A 9 -2.19 9.46 9.61
C ARG A 9 -0.74 9.47 9.12
N VAL A 10 0.00 8.40 9.42
CA VAL A 10 1.37 8.17 8.96
C VAL A 10 1.43 6.79 8.32
N ILE A 11 1.82 6.74 7.05
CA ILE A 11 2.05 5.50 6.31
C ILE A 11 3.54 5.34 6.11
N SER A 12 4.12 4.24 6.57
CA SER A 12 5.54 3.93 6.33
C SER A 12 5.68 3.11 5.06
N THR A 13 6.67 3.46 4.24
CA THR A 13 6.92 2.78 2.98
C THR A 13 8.40 2.48 2.77
N ILE A 14 8.69 1.47 1.96
CA ILE A 14 10.01 1.22 1.38
C ILE A 14 9.88 1.41 -0.12
N ASP A 15 10.61 2.39 -0.66
CA ASP A 15 10.65 2.66 -2.09
C ASP A 15 11.89 2.00 -2.69
N PHE A 16 11.71 1.31 -3.81
CA PHE A 16 12.76 0.60 -4.53
C PHE A 16 12.46 0.58 -6.03
N HIS A 17 13.37 0.03 -6.83
CA HIS A 17 13.08 -0.22 -8.23
C HIS A 17 13.53 -1.61 -8.65
N THR A 18 12.82 -2.18 -9.62
CA THR A 18 13.23 -3.40 -10.32
C THR A 18 13.47 -3.02 -11.77
N ALA A 19 14.73 -3.07 -12.22
CA ALA A 19 15.10 -2.69 -13.60
C ALA A 19 14.55 -1.32 -14.06
N GLY A 20 14.56 -0.31 -13.18
CA GLY A 20 14.06 1.04 -13.47
C GLY A 20 12.56 1.25 -13.26
N ILE A 21 11.78 0.19 -12.97
CA ILE A 21 10.37 0.32 -12.60
C ILE A 21 10.29 0.70 -11.12
N GLY A 22 9.80 1.92 -10.85
CA GLY A 22 9.60 2.43 -9.50
C GLY A 22 8.50 1.67 -8.75
N MET A 23 8.84 1.17 -7.57
CA MET A 23 8.00 0.37 -6.69
C MET A 23 7.96 0.99 -5.30
N ARG A 24 6.80 0.89 -4.64
CA ARG A 24 6.63 1.29 -3.24
C ARG A 24 5.96 0.17 -2.46
N LEU A 25 6.54 -0.23 -1.35
CA LEU A 25 5.98 -1.24 -0.44
C LEU A 25 5.43 -0.55 0.81
N LEU A 26 4.13 -0.68 1.06
CA LEU A 26 3.53 -0.22 2.31
C LEU A 26 3.87 -1.20 3.43
N THR A 27 4.55 -0.71 4.47
CA THR A 27 5.02 -1.54 5.58
C THR A 27 4.21 -1.33 6.87
N SER A 28 3.64 -0.13 7.09
CA SER A 28 2.80 0.13 8.28
C SER A 28 1.87 1.33 8.09
N GLY A 29 0.91 1.49 9.01
CA GLY A 29 -0.04 2.61 9.06
C GLY A 29 -1.42 2.34 8.46
N LEU A 30 -1.65 1.15 7.89
CA LEU A 30 -2.92 0.75 7.28
C LEU A 30 -3.87 0.00 8.25
N GLY A 31 -3.33 -0.64 9.29
CA GLY A 31 -4.09 -1.58 10.12
C GLY A 31 -4.35 -2.91 9.40
N LYS A 32 -5.17 -3.79 10.01
CA LYS A 32 -5.52 -5.08 9.42
C LYS A 32 -6.66 -4.91 8.41
N LEU A 33 -6.49 -5.48 7.22
CA LEU A 33 -7.56 -5.56 6.22
C LEU A 33 -8.41 -6.83 6.45
N PRO A 34 -9.74 -6.70 6.57
CA PRO A 34 -10.63 -7.85 6.65
C PRO A 34 -10.67 -8.63 5.33
N GLY A 35 -11.03 -9.91 5.42
CA GLY A 35 -11.07 -10.84 4.28
C GLY A 35 -10.28 -12.12 4.55
N ALA A 36 -10.87 -13.24 4.14
CA ALA A 36 -10.31 -14.59 4.14
C ALA A 36 -9.42 -14.85 2.91
N THR A 37 -9.54 -14.04 1.85
CA THR A 37 -8.67 -14.13 0.66
C THR A 37 -7.94 -12.81 0.39
N ILE A 38 -6.84 -12.84 -0.37
CA ILE A 38 -6.17 -11.62 -0.85
C ILE A 38 -7.12 -10.77 -1.70
N GLY A 39 -7.99 -11.42 -2.49
CA GLY A 39 -9.01 -10.74 -3.29
C GLY A 39 -10.01 -9.96 -2.45
N GLU A 40 -10.48 -10.53 -1.33
CA GLU A 40 -11.36 -9.86 -0.39
C GLU A 40 -10.66 -8.68 0.32
N LYS A 41 -9.39 -8.85 0.73
CA LYS A 41 -8.60 -7.74 1.30
C LYS A 41 -8.40 -6.60 0.30
N ARG A 42 -8.09 -6.93 -0.97
CA ARG A 42 -7.99 -5.96 -2.08
C ARG A 42 -9.31 -5.24 -2.31
N ARG A 43 -10.43 -5.97 -2.31
CA ARG A 43 -11.78 -5.39 -2.47
C ARG A 43 -12.12 -4.45 -1.32
N PHE A 44 -11.87 -4.86 -0.08
CA PHE A 44 -12.10 -4.00 1.07
C PHE A 44 -11.28 -2.71 0.99
N PHE A 45 -10.00 -2.81 0.61
CA PHE A 45 -9.16 -1.63 0.39
C PHE A 45 -9.74 -0.74 -0.71
N GLN A 46 -10.20 -1.30 -1.82
CA GLN A 46 -10.84 -0.55 -2.89
C GLN A 46 -12.09 0.21 -2.43
N GLU A 47 -12.90 -0.40 -1.56
CA GLU A 47 -14.14 0.20 -1.06
C GLU A 47 -13.90 1.26 0.04
N HIS A 48 -12.82 1.12 0.83
CA HIS A 48 -12.65 1.90 2.08
C HIS A 48 -11.35 2.73 2.16
N HIS A 49 -10.40 2.54 1.24
CA HIS A 49 -9.06 3.14 1.26
C HIS A 49 -8.63 3.71 -0.10
N GLU A 50 -9.59 4.14 -0.92
CA GLU A 50 -9.32 4.77 -2.21
C GLU A 50 -8.55 6.10 -2.07
N ASP A 51 -8.71 6.78 -0.93
CA ASP A 51 -7.93 7.96 -0.53
C ASP A 51 -6.44 7.66 -0.42
N LEU A 52 -6.08 6.49 0.11
CA LEU A 52 -4.69 6.05 0.17
C LEU A 52 -4.14 5.71 -1.20
N ARG A 53 -4.91 5.01 -2.03
CA ARG A 53 -4.46 4.67 -3.39
C ARG A 53 -4.11 5.93 -4.15
N THR A 54 -5.07 6.86 -4.26
CA THR A 54 -4.86 8.12 -4.98
C THR A 54 -3.75 8.95 -4.34
N GLY A 55 -3.77 9.11 -3.01
CA GLY A 55 -2.80 9.93 -2.27
C GLY A 55 -1.36 9.41 -2.27
N LEU A 56 -1.15 8.12 -2.54
CA LEU A 56 0.17 7.48 -2.59
C LEU A 56 0.66 7.19 -4.03
N CYS A 57 -0.25 6.91 -4.97
CA CYS A 57 0.08 6.64 -6.37
C CYS A 57 0.25 7.90 -7.20
N LEU A 58 -0.60 8.92 -6.97
CA LEU A 58 -0.62 10.15 -7.78
C LEU A 58 0.36 11.19 -7.24
N GLU A 59 0.64 12.19 -8.07
CA GLU A 59 1.35 13.39 -7.63
C GLU A 59 0.58 14.05 -6.46
N PRO A 60 1.28 14.60 -5.46
CA PRO A 60 2.71 14.88 -5.42
C PRO A 60 3.57 13.77 -4.80
N ARG A 61 2.99 12.68 -4.30
CA ARG A 61 3.75 11.61 -3.58
C ARG A 61 4.17 10.44 -4.47
N GLY A 62 3.54 10.32 -5.63
CA GLY A 62 3.85 9.33 -6.65
C GLY A 62 3.90 9.97 -8.04
N HIS A 63 3.67 9.15 -9.07
CA HIS A 63 3.67 9.55 -10.47
C HIS A 63 2.93 8.50 -11.31
N ARG A 64 2.67 8.80 -12.59
CA ARG A 64 1.85 7.96 -13.50
C ARG A 64 2.29 6.48 -13.64
N SER A 65 3.52 6.18 -13.26
CA SER A 65 4.15 4.86 -13.44
C SER A 65 4.53 4.19 -12.11
N LEU A 66 4.16 4.77 -10.97
CA LEU A 66 4.44 4.16 -9.67
C LEU A 66 3.53 2.95 -9.45
N LEU A 67 4.12 1.81 -9.12
CA LEU A 67 3.40 0.62 -8.68
C LEU A 67 3.58 0.44 -7.18
N ILE A 68 2.50 0.22 -6.45
CA ILE A 68 2.53 0.08 -4.99
C ILE A 68 2.09 -1.32 -4.60
N ALA A 69 2.86 -1.97 -3.74
CA ALA A 69 2.50 -3.22 -3.08
C ALA A 69 1.96 -2.91 -1.67
N VAL A 70 0.76 -3.40 -1.38
CA VAL A 70 0.14 -3.33 -0.04
C VAL A 70 0.36 -4.66 0.66
N MET A 71 1.20 -4.67 1.68
CA MET A 71 1.48 -5.87 2.48
C MET A 71 0.33 -6.16 3.44
N THR A 72 0.00 -7.44 3.61
CA THR A 72 -1.03 -7.92 4.53
C THR A 72 -0.54 -9.15 5.29
N GLU A 73 -1.31 -9.55 6.30
CA GLU A 73 -1.18 -10.90 6.87
C GLU A 73 -1.38 -11.97 5.79
N PRO A 74 -0.70 -13.12 5.89
CA PRO A 74 -0.91 -14.24 4.98
C PRO A 74 -2.30 -14.84 5.15
N VAL A 75 -2.85 -15.41 4.07
CA VAL A 75 -4.13 -16.15 4.07
C VAL A 75 -3.99 -17.62 3.66
N THR A 76 -2.81 -18.01 3.19
CA THR A 76 -2.50 -19.37 2.75
C THR A 76 -1.55 -20.02 3.76
N PRO A 77 -1.81 -21.28 4.19
CA PRO A 77 -0.89 -21.99 5.10
C PRO A 77 0.54 -22.02 4.55
N GLY A 78 1.51 -21.64 5.38
CA GLY A 78 2.93 -21.60 5.03
C GLY A 78 3.39 -20.33 4.30
N ALA A 79 2.49 -19.43 3.90
CA ALA A 79 2.89 -18.13 3.39
C ALA A 79 3.38 -17.22 4.53
N HIS A 80 4.46 -16.47 4.28
CA HIS A 80 5.02 -15.53 5.27
C HIS A 80 4.23 -14.21 5.34
N PHE A 81 3.65 -13.78 4.22
CA PHE A 81 2.86 -12.57 4.10
C PHE A 81 1.89 -12.67 2.92
N GLY A 82 0.88 -11.80 2.91
CA GLY A 82 0.03 -11.52 1.76
C GLY A 82 0.42 -10.20 1.11
N LEU A 83 0.08 -10.02 -0.17
CA LEU A 83 0.21 -8.74 -0.84
C LEU A 83 -0.82 -8.61 -1.97
N PHE A 84 -1.19 -7.38 -2.28
CA PHE A 84 -1.82 -7.03 -3.56
C PHE A 84 -1.21 -5.73 -4.09
N PHE A 85 -1.38 -5.47 -5.38
CA PHE A 85 -0.85 -4.28 -6.03
C PHE A 85 -1.94 -3.22 -6.23
N ILE A 86 -1.52 -1.97 -6.25
CA ILE A 86 -2.32 -0.80 -6.64
C ILE A 86 -1.47 0.13 -7.51
N TYR A 87 -2.10 0.84 -8.43
CA TYR A 87 -1.44 1.74 -9.38
C TYR A 87 -2.37 2.93 -9.72
N PRO A 88 -1.89 3.99 -10.42
CA PRO A 88 -2.70 5.16 -10.75
C PRO A 88 -4.04 4.86 -11.44
N GLY A 89 -4.09 3.80 -12.26
CA GLY A 89 -5.29 3.34 -12.96
C GLY A 89 -6.19 2.37 -12.16
N GLY A 90 -5.84 1.98 -10.94
CA GLY A 90 -6.65 1.08 -10.12
C GLY A 90 -5.85 0.07 -9.31
N TYR A 91 -6.21 -1.22 -9.45
CA TYR A 91 -5.83 -2.33 -8.58
C TYR A 91 -5.50 -3.60 -9.36
#